data_AF-A0A934DTQ2-F1
#
_entry.id   AF-A0A934DTQ2-F1
#
_cell.length_a   1.000
_cell.length_b   1.000
_cell.length_c   1.000
_cell.angle_alpha   90.00
_cell.angle_beta   90.00
_cell.angle_gamma   90.00
#
_symmetry.space_group_name_H-M   'P 1'
#
loop_
_entity.id
_entity.type
_entity.pdbx_description
1 polymer ?
#
loop_
_entity_poly.entity_id
_entity_poly.type
_entity_poly.pdbx_seq_one_letter_code
_entity_poly.pdbx_strand_id
1 'polypeptide(L)'
;MRTGSLLLLGAIVVGCSSSDSAEPATPGDTRAQALAYATDNLPCATEADCCVVFDGCKGKGLIVAAKDKTKVAELLAQAPNDVCVGCIPPYVQVKCVSSVCSGVSVHPGSGADYAAGAPFNQSHCGTVPLPTGWTEQQSVPVGSSPGLNPSKVLGCGD
;
A
#
# COMPACT_ATOMS: atom_id res chain seq x y z
N MET A 1 -28.59 -21.25 -60.38
CA MET A 1 -29.53 -20.63 -59.43
C MET A 1 -29.46 -21.35 -58.09
N ARG A 2 -28.90 -20.71 -57.07
CA ARG A 2 -29.30 -20.79 -55.65
C ARG A 2 -28.39 -19.84 -54.89
N THR A 3 -28.90 -18.63 -54.75
CA THR A 3 -28.39 -17.50 -53.98
C THR A 3 -28.58 -17.83 -52.51
N GLY A 4 -27.51 -17.79 -51.71
CA GLY A 4 -27.57 -17.98 -50.27
C GLY A 4 -26.88 -16.81 -49.59
N SER A 5 -27.66 -15.79 -49.23
CA SER A 5 -27.23 -14.65 -48.42
C SER A 5 -26.95 -15.11 -46.98
N LEU A 6 -25.69 -15.03 -46.55
CA LEU A 6 -25.35 -15.06 -45.13
C LEU A 6 -25.38 -13.63 -44.58
N LEU A 7 -26.34 -13.36 -43.71
CA LEU A 7 -26.39 -12.20 -42.84
C LEU A 7 -25.32 -12.35 -41.75
N LEU A 8 -24.24 -11.57 -41.83
CA LEU A 8 -23.28 -11.40 -40.76
C LEU A 8 -23.89 -10.46 -39.70
N LEU A 9 -24.34 -11.07 -38.59
CA LEU A 9 -24.70 -10.39 -37.35
C LEU A 9 -23.43 -9.75 -36.76
N GLY A 10 -23.39 -8.43 -36.73
CA GLY A 10 -22.37 -7.66 -36.03
C GLY A 10 -22.45 -7.90 -34.53
N ALA A 11 -21.45 -8.55 -33.96
CA ALA A 11 -21.23 -8.57 -32.53
C ALA A 11 -20.61 -7.24 -32.11
N ILE A 12 -21.38 -6.39 -31.43
CA ILE A 12 -20.86 -5.24 -30.72
C ILE A 12 -20.17 -5.78 -29.46
N VAL A 13 -18.85 -5.96 -29.53
CA VAL A 13 -18.02 -6.15 -28.34
C VAL A 13 -18.03 -4.83 -27.57
N VAL A 14 -18.88 -4.74 -26.55
CA VAL A 14 -18.75 -3.74 -25.50
C VAL A 14 -17.54 -4.15 -24.67
N GLY A 15 -16.36 -3.69 -25.09
CA GLY A 15 -15.18 -3.71 -24.24
C GLY A 15 -15.41 -2.77 -23.07
N CYS A 16 -15.61 -3.31 -21.88
CA CYS A 16 -15.37 -2.57 -20.64
C CYS A 16 -13.87 -2.26 -20.59
N SER A 17 -13.47 -1.12 -21.16
CA SER A 17 -12.21 -0.50 -20.80
C SER A 17 -12.34 -0.08 -19.34
N SER A 18 -11.82 -0.90 -18.43
CA SER A 18 -11.39 -0.42 -17.13
C SER A 18 -10.26 0.57 -17.40
N SER A 19 -10.63 1.84 -17.51
CA SER A 19 -9.68 2.94 -17.56
C SER A 19 -9.00 3.02 -16.19
N ASP A 20 -7.97 2.20 -16.02
CA ASP A 20 -6.87 2.40 -15.07
C ASP A 20 -6.12 3.68 -15.49
N SER A 21 -6.82 4.80 -15.35
CA SER A 21 -6.19 6.11 -15.39
C SER A 21 -5.53 6.26 -14.04
N ALA A 22 -4.29 5.78 -13.92
CA ALA A 22 -3.37 6.32 -12.95
C ALA A 22 -3.30 7.83 -13.23
N GLU A 23 -4.12 8.61 -12.52
CA GLU A 23 -4.17 10.05 -12.70
C GLU A 23 -2.74 10.58 -12.50
N PRO A 24 -2.21 11.34 -13.48
CA PRO A 24 -0.89 11.93 -13.30
C PRO A 24 -0.95 12.84 -12.09
N ALA A 25 -0.01 12.64 -11.16
CA ALA A 25 0.14 13.46 -9.96
C ALA A 25 0.11 14.94 -10.36
N THR A 26 -0.93 15.66 -9.95
CA THR A 26 -1.00 17.10 -10.18
C THR A 26 0.20 17.73 -9.44
N PRO A 27 1.00 18.61 -10.07
CA PRO A 27 2.06 19.32 -9.37
C PRO A 27 1.49 20.03 -8.14
N GLY A 28 1.89 19.59 -6.94
CA GLY A 28 1.31 20.03 -5.67
C GLY A 28 0.59 18.95 -4.87
N ASP A 29 0.33 17.78 -5.46
CA ASP A 29 -0.18 16.62 -4.71
C ASP A 29 0.94 16.02 -3.86
N THR A 30 0.99 16.41 -2.58
CA THR A 30 2.01 15.94 -1.64
C THR A 30 1.83 14.47 -1.29
N ARG A 31 0.62 13.92 -1.41
CA ARG A 31 0.36 12.49 -1.17
C ARG A 31 0.91 11.64 -2.32
N ALA A 32 0.71 12.07 -3.57
CA ALA A 32 1.35 11.44 -4.71
C ALA A 32 2.89 11.52 -4.64
N GLN A 33 3.44 12.65 -4.17
CA GLN A 33 4.88 12.77 -3.91
C GLN A 33 5.36 11.82 -2.81
N ALA A 34 4.60 11.63 -1.74
CA ALA A 34 4.93 10.69 -0.67
C ALA A 34 4.94 9.25 -1.18
N LEU A 35 3.94 8.87 -2.00
CA LEU A 35 3.85 7.56 -2.64
C LEU A 35 5.06 7.24 -3.52
N ALA A 36 5.64 8.23 -4.19
CA ALA A 36 6.81 8.03 -5.05
C ALA A 36 8.07 7.53 -4.30
N TYR A 37 8.13 7.68 -2.97
CA TYR A 37 9.22 7.12 -2.15
C TYR A 37 9.04 5.62 -1.86
N ALA A 38 7.82 5.10 -1.95
CA ALA A 38 7.49 3.70 -1.69
C ALA A 38 7.72 2.84 -2.95
N THR A 39 8.98 2.69 -3.35
CA THR A 39 9.39 1.98 -4.57
C THR A 39 9.53 0.45 -4.37
N ASP A 40 9.41 -0.32 -5.46
CA ASP A 40 9.39 -1.79 -5.43
C ASP A 40 10.68 -2.44 -4.91
N ASN A 41 11.84 -1.88 -5.25
CA ASN A 41 13.16 -2.45 -4.96
C ASN A 41 13.96 -1.55 -4.03
N LEU A 42 13.38 -1.23 -2.87
CA LEU A 42 14.04 -0.40 -1.87
C LEU A 42 15.18 -1.19 -1.19
N PRO A 43 16.45 -0.90 -1.46
CA PRO A 43 17.55 -1.71 -0.97
C PRO A 43 17.77 -1.49 0.53
N CYS A 44 18.19 -2.55 1.23
CA CYS A 44 18.55 -2.49 2.64
C CYS A 44 19.74 -3.41 2.94
N ALA A 45 20.54 -3.00 3.94
CA ALA A 45 21.57 -3.85 4.54
C ALA A 45 21.09 -4.42 5.88
N THR A 46 20.26 -3.66 6.60
CA THR A 46 19.70 -4.01 7.90
C THR A 46 18.22 -3.64 7.96
N GLU A 47 17.49 -4.20 8.93
CA GLU A 47 16.07 -3.85 9.12
C GLU A 47 15.88 -2.36 9.45
N ALA A 48 16.86 -1.73 10.11
CA ALA A 48 16.81 -0.31 10.45
C ALA A 48 16.81 0.62 9.22
N ASP A 49 17.22 0.12 8.05
CA ASP A 49 17.15 0.86 6.78
C ASP A 49 15.73 0.96 6.22
N CYS A 50 14.81 0.12 6.73
CA CYS A 50 13.43 0.04 6.29
C CYS A 50 12.51 0.73 7.29
N CYS A 51 11.65 1.62 6.81
CA CYS A 51 10.66 2.28 7.64
C CYS A 51 9.27 2.19 7.03
N VAL A 52 8.26 2.17 7.89
CA VAL A 52 6.87 2.40 7.49
C VAL A 52 6.46 3.79 7.90
N VAL A 53 5.79 4.52 7.00
CA VAL A 53 5.15 5.80 7.29
C VAL A 53 3.67 5.69 6.98
N PHE A 54 2.83 5.98 7.96
CA PHE A 54 1.38 5.86 7.79
C PHE A 54 0.74 7.14 7.27
N ASP A 55 0.01 7.02 6.16
CA ASP A 55 -1.01 7.97 5.74
C ASP A 55 -2.30 7.64 6.51
N GLY A 56 -2.48 8.30 7.66
CA GLY A 56 -3.68 8.13 8.49
C GLY A 56 -4.96 8.61 7.80
N CYS A 57 -4.86 9.52 6.82
CA CYS A 57 -6.01 10.00 6.07
C CYS A 57 -6.55 8.91 5.14
N LYS A 58 -5.66 8.15 4.49
CA LYS A 58 -6.01 7.04 3.60
C LYS A 58 -5.99 5.66 4.26
N GLY A 59 -5.55 5.55 5.52
CA GLY A 59 -5.38 4.27 6.21
C GLY A 59 -4.31 3.39 5.53
N LYS A 60 -3.25 4.00 5.00
CA LYS A 60 -2.20 3.31 4.21
C LYS A 60 -0.84 3.36 4.92
N GLY A 61 -0.08 2.27 4.90
CA GLY A 61 1.33 2.24 5.34
C GLY A 61 2.27 2.23 4.14
N LEU A 62 3.18 3.21 4.05
CA LEU A 62 4.18 3.34 2.99
C LEU A 62 5.54 2.82 3.46
N ILE A 63 6.10 1.82 2.78
CA ILE A 63 7.46 1.33 3.08
C ILE A 63 8.50 2.18 2.36
N VAL A 64 9.39 2.84 3.10
CA VAL A 64 10.36 3.83 2.60
C VAL A 64 11.73 3.62 3.23
N ALA A 65 12.78 4.19 2.62
CA ALA A 65 14.12 4.12 3.20
C ALA A 65 14.21 5.00 4.45
N ALA A 66 15.08 4.62 5.38
CA ALA A 66 15.24 5.34 6.65
C ALA A 66 15.57 6.83 6.47
N LYS A 67 16.40 7.16 5.49
CA LYS A 67 16.74 8.55 5.14
C LYS A 67 15.53 9.38 4.69
N ASP A 68 14.49 8.73 4.14
CA ASP A 68 13.33 9.39 3.52
C ASP A 68 12.12 9.46 4.47
N LYS A 69 12.15 8.76 5.62
CA LYS A 69 11.04 8.69 6.59
C LYS A 69 10.50 10.07 6.95
N THR A 70 11.36 10.99 7.37
CA THR A 70 10.95 12.33 7.82
C THR A 70 10.30 13.11 6.68
N LYS A 71 10.90 13.05 5.48
CA LYS A 71 10.39 13.77 4.31
C LYS A 71 9.01 13.26 3.90
N VAL A 72 8.81 11.95 3.92
CA VAL A 72 7.52 11.32 3.60
C VAL A 72 6.46 11.70 4.63
N ALA A 73 6.80 11.71 5.92
CA ALA A 73 5.88 12.15 6.98
C ALA A 73 5.47 13.62 6.81
N GLU A 74 6.40 14.51 6.45
CA GLU A 74 6.11 15.92 6.16
C GLU A 74 5.18 16.09 4.95
N LEU A 75 5.42 15.33 3.88
CA LEU A 75 4.57 15.34 2.68
C LEU A 75 3.13 14.91 3.00
N LEU A 76 2.97 13.85 3.79
CA LEU A 76 1.65 13.38 4.23
C LEU A 76 0.96 14.37 5.18
N ALA A 77 1.71 15.05 6.05
CA ALA A 77 1.17 16.07 6.94
C ALA A 77 0.67 17.33 6.19
N GLN A 78 1.27 17.63 5.04
CA GLN A 78 0.87 18.74 4.16
C GLN A 78 -0.27 18.36 3.19
N ALA A 79 -0.61 17.08 3.10
CA ALA A 79 -1.62 16.61 2.17
C ALA A 79 -3.02 17.08 2.58
N PRO A 80 -3.87 17.48 1.62
CA PRO A 80 -5.28 17.77 1.89
C PRO A 80 -5.99 16.60 2.57
N ASN A 81 -6.88 16.95 3.51
CA ASN A 81 -7.69 16.01 4.31
C ASN A 81 -9.13 15.86 3.80
N ASP A 82 -9.50 16.56 2.73
CA ASP A 82 -10.82 16.51 2.10
C ASP A 82 -11.16 15.16 1.47
N VAL A 83 -10.14 14.32 1.24
CA VAL A 83 -10.26 12.98 0.65
C VAL A 83 -9.99 11.84 1.65
N CYS A 84 -10.06 12.10 2.96
CA CYS A 84 -9.80 11.06 3.95
C CYS A 84 -10.90 10.01 4.02
N VAL A 85 -10.50 8.75 4.17
CA VAL A 85 -11.42 7.60 4.31
C VAL A 85 -11.72 7.27 5.77
N GLY A 86 -10.92 7.79 6.71
CA GLY A 86 -11.15 7.63 8.16
C GLY A 86 -10.99 6.19 8.66
N CYS A 87 -10.24 5.36 7.93
CA CYS A 87 -10.02 3.97 8.31
C CYS A 87 -8.84 3.81 9.25
N ILE A 88 -8.90 2.77 10.09
CA ILE A 88 -7.78 2.38 10.95
C ILE A 88 -6.66 1.84 10.04
N PRO A 89 -5.45 2.41 10.07
CA PRO A 89 -4.33 1.90 9.28
C PRO A 89 -4.01 0.45 9.70
N PRO A 90 -3.53 -0.38 8.77
CA PRO A 90 -3.15 -1.74 9.10
C PRO A 90 -1.97 -1.74 10.06
N TYR A 91 -1.83 -2.84 10.78
CA TYR A 91 -0.68 -3.09 11.61
C TYR A 91 0.43 -3.70 10.77
N VAL A 92 1.55 -2.99 10.67
CA VAL A 92 2.63 -3.34 9.74
C VAL A 92 3.93 -3.49 10.51
N GLN A 93 4.68 -4.54 10.20
CA GLN A 93 6.08 -4.71 10.54
C GLN A 93 6.92 -4.47 9.29
N VAL A 94 8.13 -3.92 9.44
CA VAL A 94 9.09 -3.80 8.34
C VAL A 94 10.30 -4.69 8.58
N LYS A 95 10.82 -5.28 7.50
CA LYS A 95 11.97 -6.18 7.51
C LYS A 95 12.86 -5.94 6.32
N CYS A 96 14.14 -6.28 6.45
CA CYS A 96 15.06 -6.40 5.33
C CYS A 96 15.13 -7.87 4.90
N VAL A 97 14.50 -8.22 3.78
CA VAL A 97 14.43 -9.59 3.28
C VAL A 97 15.15 -9.66 1.94
N SER A 98 16.18 -10.49 1.84
CA SER A 98 16.98 -10.63 0.61
C SER A 98 17.49 -9.28 0.08
N SER A 99 17.98 -8.42 0.98
CA SER A 99 18.48 -7.06 0.69
C SER A 99 17.43 -6.08 0.15
N VAL A 100 16.14 -6.36 0.31
CA VAL A 100 15.03 -5.47 -0.06
C VAL A 100 14.10 -5.26 1.12
N CYS A 101 13.70 -4.01 1.36
CA CYS A 101 12.75 -3.69 2.41
C CYS A 101 11.39 -4.28 2.10
N SER A 102 10.77 -4.96 3.07
CA SER A 102 9.44 -5.56 2.97
C SER A 102 8.56 -5.15 4.13
N GLY A 103 7.28 -4.88 3.83
CA GLY A 103 6.23 -4.75 4.83
C GLY A 103 5.54 -6.10 5.05
N VAL A 104 5.21 -6.40 6.29
CA VAL A 104 4.50 -7.62 6.70
C VAL A 104 3.34 -7.21 7.58
N SER A 105 2.13 -7.67 7.28
CA SER A 105 0.98 -7.40 8.14
C SER A 105 1.09 -8.22 9.43
N VAL A 106 0.82 -7.59 10.57
CA VAL A 106 0.80 -8.25 11.88
C VAL A 106 -0.61 -8.19 12.45
N HIS A 107 -1.03 -9.27 13.12
CA HIS A 107 -2.38 -9.34 13.67
C HIS A 107 -2.34 -9.92 15.07
N PRO A 108 -3.27 -9.51 15.95
CA PRO A 108 -3.51 -10.22 17.19
C PRO A 108 -4.00 -11.64 16.86
N GLY A 109 -3.44 -12.64 17.53
CA GLY A 109 -3.99 -13.99 17.53
C GLY A 109 -5.33 -14.05 18.27
N SER A 110 -5.95 -15.23 18.27
CA SER A 110 -7.23 -15.45 18.96
C SER A 110 -7.14 -15.05 20.44
N GLY A 111 -7.91 -14.02 20.84
CA GLY A 111 -8.00 -13.56 22.22
C GLY A 111 -7.03 -12.43 22.61
N ALA A 112 -6.24 -11.89 21.68
CA ALA A 112 -5.49 -10.66 21.91
C ALA A 112 -6.28 -9.43 21.41
N ASP A 113 -6.27 -8.36 22.19
CA ASP A 113 -6.92 -7.10 21.81
C ASP A 113 -6.05 -6.30 20.84
N TYR A 114 -6.72 -5.59 19.94
CA TYR A 114 -6.10 -4.53 19.16
C TYR A 114 -5.71 -3.38 20.09
N ALA A 115 -4.40 -3.16 20.24
CA ALA A 115 -3.89 -2.09 21.07
C ALA A 115 -3.84 -0.77 20.28
N ALA A 116 -4.72 0.17 20.63
CA ALA A 116 -4.61 1.54 20.15
C ALA A 116 -3.24 2.13 20.58
N GLY A 117 -2.57 2.82 19.67
CA GLY A 117 -1.23 3.39 19.92
C GLY A 117 -0.09 2.35 19.97
N ALA A 118 -0.32 1.10 19.55
CA ALA A 118 0.77 0.15 19.45
C ALA A 118 1.81 0.55 18.39
N PRO A 119 3.11 0.27 18.59
CA PRO A 119 4.16 0.81 17.71
C PRO A 119 4.00 0.43 16.23
N PHE A 120 3.35 -0.70 15.94
CA PHE A 120 3.09 -1.21 14.58
C PHE A 120 1.87 -0.58 13.88
N ASN A 121 1.13 0.34 14.53
CA ASN A 121 0.20 1.27 13.85
C ASN A 121 0.73 2.73 13.80
N GLN A 122 2.01 2.91 14.15
CA GLN A 122 2.69 4.20 14.11
C GLN A 122 3.89 4.12 13.16
N SER A 123 4.34 5.26 12.65
CA SER A 123 5.48 5.28 11.73
C SER A 123 6.79 4.87 12.44
N HIS A 124 7.34 3.70 12.11
CA HIS A 124 8.55 3.16 12.74
C HIS A 124 9.59 2.69 11.71
N CYS A 125 10.80 2.39 12.18
CA CYS A 125 11.88 1.80 11.39
C CYS A 125 12.32 0.50 12.04
N GLY A 126 12.75 -0.45 11.21
CA GLY A 126 13.08 -1.79 11.67
C GLY A 126 11.91 -2.51 12.34
N THR A 127 12.25 -3.66 12.89
CA THR A 127 11.29 -4.48 13.61
C THR A 127 10.95 -3.85 14.96
N VAL A 128 9.66 -3.81 15.30
CA VAL A 128 9.20 -3.49 16.65
C VAL A 128 8.79 -4.78 17.37
N PRO A 129 9.00 -4.89 18.70
CA PRO A 129 8.58 -6.06 19.46
C PRO A 129 7.07 -6.29 19.35
N LEU A 130 6.67 -7.50 18.98
CA LEU A 130 5.26 -7.88 18.94
C LEU A 130 4.77 -8.22 20.36
N PRO A 131 3.54 -7.81 20.73
CA PRO A 131 2.94 -8.22 21.98
C PRO A 131 2.73 -9.74 22.01
N THR A 132 2.62 -10.31 23.20
CA THR A 132 2.31 -11.73 23.35
C THR A 132 1.00 -12.08 22.65
N GLY A 133 1.01 -13.18 21.90
CA GLY A 133 -0.16 -13.65 21.15
C GLY A 133 -0.34 -12.97 19.79
N TRP A 134 0.51 -12.02 19.40
CA TRP A 134 0.51 -11.47 18.04
C TRP A 134 1.37 -12.31 17.11
N THR A 135 0.96 -12.37 15.85
CA THR A 135 1.67 -13.11 14.81
C THR A 135 1.85 -12.26 13.57
N GLU A 136 3.02 -12.37 12.95
CA GLU A 136 3.21 -11.96 11.56
C GLU A 136 2.37 -12.87 10.68
N GLN A 137 1.50 -12.27 9.86
CA GLN A 137 0.90 -13.01 8.76
C GLN A 137 1.88 -13.09 7.60
N GLN A 138 1.67 -14.09 6.73
CA GLN A 138 2.44 -14.24 5.50
C GLN A 138 2.44 -12.92 4.73
N SER A 139 3.57 -12.56 4.12
CA SER A 139 3.71 -11.38 3.25
C SER A 139 2.51 -11.34 2.32
N VAL A 140 1.52 -10.50 2.63
CA VAL A 140 0.28 -10.52 1.86
C VAL A 140 0.70 -10.06 0.47
N PRO A 141 0.49 -10.86 -0.60
CA PRO A 141 0.55 -10.31 -1.94
C PRO A 141 -0.59 -9.31 -1.96
N VAL A 142 -0.22 -8.07 -1.75
CA VAL A 142 -1.15 -6.96 -1.82
C VAL A 142 -1.72 -6.98 -3.25
N GLY A 143 -2.87 -6.40 -3.54
CA GLY A 143 -3.44 -6.44 -4.88
C GLY A 143 -4.22 -7.72 -5.21
N SER A 144 -5.46 -7.76 -4.73
CA SER A 144 -6.55 -8.26 -5.57
C SER A 144 -7.23 -7.13 -6.36
N SER A 145 -6.57 -5.96 -6.49
CA SER A 145 -6.92 -4.91 -7.47
C SER A 145 -5.76 -4.75 -8.46
N PRO A 146 -6.00 -4.83 -9.78
CA PRO A 146 -4.95 -4.69 -10.80
C PRO A 146 -4.45 -3.24 -10.87
N GLY A 147 -3.14 -3.02 -11.03
CA GLY A 147 -2.61 -1.74 -11.55
C GLY A 147 -1.51 -1.04 -10.74
N LEU A 148 -1.40 -1.26 -9.44
CA LEU A 148 -0.31 -0.71 -8.61
C LEU A 148 0.46 -1.86 -7.98
N ASN A 149 1.78 -1.93 -8.18
CA ASN A 149 2.60 -2.98 -7.57
C ASN A 149 2.51 -2.85 -6.04
N PRO A 150 1.84 -3.79 -5.37
CA PRO A 150 1.15 -3.47 -4.13
C PRO A 150 1.97 -3.86 -2.89
N SER A 151 3.15 -4.46 -3.07
CA SER A 151 4.01 -5.02 -2.02
C SER A 151 4.44 -4.07 -0.87
N LYS A 152 4.11 -2.77 -0.93
CA LYS A 152 4.59 -1.71 -0.03
C LYS A 152 3.50 -0.75 0.46
N VAL A 153 2.25 -0.93 0.03
CA VAL A 153 1.11 -0.13 0.47
C VAL A 153 0.08 -1.05 1.10
N LEU A 154 0.10 -1.17 2.42
CA LEU A 154 -0.93 -1.91 3.16
C LEU A 154 -2.01 -0.91 3.54
N GLY A 155 -3.28 -1.18 3.22
CA GLY A 155 -4.38 -0.30 3.61
C GLY A 155 -5.76 -0.76 3.16
N CYS A 156 -6.78 0.03 3.52
CA CYS A 156 -8.13 -0.12 2.99
C CYS A 156 -8.11 0.16 1.48
N GLY A 157 -8.77 -0.70 0.69
CA GLY A 157 -8.88 -0.51 -0.76
C GLY A 157 -9.43 0.88 -1.09
N ASP A 158 -8.93 1.47 -2.17
CA ASP A 158 -9.42 2.75 -2.72
C ASP A 158 -10.88 2.66 -3.20
#